data_AF-A0A8X6WF78-F1
#
_entry.id   AF-A0A8X6WF78-F1
#
_cell.length_a   1.000
_cell.length_b   1.000
_cell.length_c   1.000
_cell.angle_alpha   90.00
_cell.angle_beta   90.00
_cell.angle_gamma   90.00
#
_symmetry.space_group_name_H-M   'P 1'
#
loop_
_entity.id
_entity.type
_entity.pdbx_description
1 polymer ?
#
loop_
_entity_poly.entity_id
_entity_poly.type
_entity_poly.pdbx_seq_one_letter_code
_entity_poly.pdbx_strand_id
1 'polypeptide(L)' 'MITNFFIPELNNDDVQELWFQQDGATCHTARATIDLLKDTFGDRLISRFGPVNWPPRSCDLTPLDYFLWGYV' A
#
# COMPACT_ATOMS: atom_id res chain seq x y z
N MET A 1 -12.06 -1.68 6.52
CA MET A 1 -10.89 -0.89 6.95
C MET A 1 -10.49 0.09 5.86
N ILE A 2 -10.15 -0.35 4.64
CA ILE A 2 -9.74 0.55 3.55
C ILE A 2 -10.84 1.58 3.19
N THR A 3 -12.05 1.12 2.85
CA THR A 3 -13.14 2.00 2.38
C THR A 3 -13.78 2.87 3.46
N ASN A 4 -13.87 2.35 4.69
CA ASN A 4 -14.68 2.95 5.76
C ASN A 4 -13.85 3.73 6.78
N PHE A 5 -12.52 3.66 6.70
CA PHE A 5 -11.61 4.32 7.64
C PHE A 5 -10.43 4.93 6.88
N PHE A 6 -9.56 4.12 6.28
CA PHE A 6 -8.30 4.60 5.70
C PHE A 6 -8.50 5.67 4.60
N ILE A 7 -9.31 5.39 3.58
CA ILE A 7 -9.56 6.36 2.50
C ILE A 7 -10.23 7.64 3.02
N PRO A 8 -11.31 7.57 3.84
CA PRO A 8 -11.90 8.77 4.43
C PRO A 8 -10.93 9.68 5.21
N GLU A 9 -9.94 9.11 5.90
CA GLU A 9 -8.93 9.90 6.63
C GLU A 9 -7.99 10.68 5.69
N LEU A 10 -7.84 10.23 4.44
CA LEU A 10 -7.04 10.92 3.42
C LEU A 10 -7.79 12.05 2.71
N ASN A 11 -9.05 12.33 3.06
CA ASN A 11 -9.86 13.34 2.37
C ASN A 11 -9.30 14.78 2.48
N ASN A 12 -8.43 15.04 3.45
CA ASN A 12 -7.76 16.33 3.60
C ASN A 12 -6.45 16.44 2.80
N ASP A 13 -6.00 15.33 2.21
CA ASP A 13 -4.78 15.24 1.42
C ASP A 13 -5.09 15.10 -0.07
N ASP A 14 -4.16 15.55 -0.92
CA ASP A 14 -4.26 15.25 -2.34
C ASP A 14 -3.80 13.82 -2.61
N VAL A 15 -4.75 12.89 -2.59
CA VAL A 15 -4.54 11.46 -2.90
C VAL A 15 -3.93 11.27 -4.30
N GLN A 16 -4.07 12.25 -5.20
CA GLN A 16 -3.43 12.20 -6.52
C GLN A 16 -1.92 12.43 -6.50
N GLU A 17 -1.37 12.96 -5.41
CA GLU A 17 0.07 13.16 -5.22
C GLU A 17 0.69 12.07 -4.33
N LEU A 18 -0.13 11.26 -3.66
CA LEU A 18 0.33 10.23 -2.73
C LEU A 18 0.71 8.91 -3.42
N TRP A 19 1.77 8.29 -2.89
CA TRP A 19 2.19 6.93 -3.21
C TRP A 19 1.80 5.99 -2.08
N PHE A 20 1.17 4.87 -2.42
CA PHE A 20 0.83 3.83 -1.47
C PHE A 20 1.73 2.62 -1.65
N GLN A 21 2.40 2.21 -0.57
CA GLN A 21 3.24 1.01 -0.53
C GLN A 21 2.69 0.01 0.49
N GLN A 22 2.63 -1.26 0.10
CA GLN A 22 2.31 -2.38 1.00
C GLN A 22 3.18 -3.61 0.68
N ASP A 23 3.34 -4.48 1.67
CA ASP A 23 4.09 -5.72 1.54
C ASP A 23 3.32 -6.79 0.75
N GLY A 24 3.94 -7.96 0.58
CA GLY A 24 3.40 -9.06 -0.22
C GLY A 24 2.45 -10.01 0.52
N ALA A 25 1.89 -9.63 1.67
CA ALA A 25 0.98 -10.48 2.45
C ALA A 25 -0.29 -10.83 1.65
N THR A 26 -0.80 -12.07 1.79
CA THR A 26 -1.88 -12.57 0.94
C THR A 26 -3.15 -11.71 0.97
N CYS A 27 -3.51 -11.13 2.12
CA CYS A 27 -4.66 -10.22 2.25
C CYS A 27 -4.47 -8.88 1.53
N HIS A 28 -3.23 -8.40 1.42
CA HIS A 28 -2.85 -7.16 0.76
C HIS A 28 -2.79 -7.32 -0.77
N THR A 29 -2.54 -8.54 -1.24
CA THR A 29 -2.36 -8.85 -2.66
C THR A 29 -3.59 -9.49 -3.31
N ALA A 30 -4.70 -9.61 -2.58
CA ALA A 30 -5.95 -10.08 -3.14
C ALA A 30 -6.41 -9.14 -4.26
N ARG A 31 -6.95 -9.69 -5.35
CA ARG A 31 -7.35 -8.90 -6.53
C ARG A 31 -8.29 -7.75 -6.17
N ALA A 32 -9.30 -8.01 -5.34
CA ALA A 32 -10.24 -6.98 -4.89
C ALA A 32 -9.55 -5.85 -4.10
N THR A 33 -8.54 -6.17 -3.29
CA THR A 33 -7.75 -5.17 -2.55
C THR A 33 -6.92 -4.32 -3.50
N ILE A 34 -6.26 -4.94 -4.48
CA ILE A 34 -5.44 -4.24 -5.48
C ILE A 34 -6.30 -3.35 -6.37
N ASP A 35 -7.44 -3.84 -6.86
CA ASP A 35 -8.33 -3.07 -7.72
C ASP A 35 -8.87 -1.84 -6.97
N LEU A 36 -9.31 -2.00 -5.71
CA LEU A 36 -9.75 -0.89 -4.87
C LEU A 36 -8.66 0.17 -4.64
N LEU A 37 -7.41 -0.25 -4.40
CA LEU A 37 -6.30 0.66 -4.20
C LEU A 37 -5.89 1.35 -5.51
N LYS A 38 -5.99 0.67 -6.65
CA LYS A 38 -5.76 1.29 -7.97
C LYS A 38 -6.80 2.35 -8.29
N ASP A 39 -8.07 2.14 -7.93
CA ASP A 39 -9.12 3.16 -8.12
C ASP A 39 -8.82 4.44 -7.32
N THR A 40 -8.08 4.31 -6.21
CA THR A 40 -7.74 5.43 -5.32
C THR A 40 -6.40 6.09 -5.69
N PHE A 41 -5.35 5.30 -5.91
CA PHE A 41 -3.98 5.78 -6.09
C PHE A 41 -3.47 5.69 -7.53
N GLY A 42 -4.23 5.12 -8.45
CA GLY A 42 -3.84 4.93 -9.85
C GLY A 42 -2.55 4.12 -9.99
N ASP A 43 -1.61 4.63 -10.81
CA ASP A 43 -0.31 4.01 -11.04
C ASP A 43 0.69 4.18 -9.87
N ARG A 44 0.32 4.94 -8.83
CA ARG A 44 1.17 5.21 -7.64
C ARG A 44 1.00 4.16 -6.54
N LEU A 45 0.76 2.92 -6.95
CA LEU A 45 0.60 1.78 -6.05
C LEU A 45 1.80 0.83 -6.18
N ILE A 46 2.56 0.72 -5.09
CA ILE A 46 3.67 -0.21 -4.93
C ILE A 46 3.17 -1.42 -4.15
N SER A 47 2.96 -2.53 -4.85
CA SER A 47 2.45 -3.76 -4.25
C SER A 47 2.76 -4.95 -5.15
N ARG A 48 2.73 -6.16 -4.60
CA ARG A 48 2.74 -7.36 -5.43
C ARG A 48 1.45 -7.39 -6.27
N PHE A 49 1.61 -7.46 -7.59
CA PHE A 49 0.53 -7.33 -8.61
C PHE A 49 -0.04 -5.90 -8.78
N GLY A 50 0.57 -4.91 -8.15
CA GLY A 50 0.30 -3.49 -8.40
C GLY A 50 0.95 -2.98 -9.71
N PRO A 51 0.69 -1.73 -10.09
CA PRO A 51 1.36 -1.05 -11.20
C PRO A 51 2.88 -1.03 -11.06
N VAL A 52 3.38 -0.77 -9.85
CA VAL A 52 4.79 -0.93 -9.50
C VAL A 52 4.95 -2.20 -8.68
N ASN A 53 5.61 -3.20 -9.27
CA ASN A 53 5.72 -4.52 -8.66
C ASN A 53 6.69 -4.52 -7.47
N TRP A 54 6.25 -5.06 -6.33
CA TRP A 54 7.09 -5.19 -5.13
C TRP A 54 7.64 -6.62 -4.96
N PRO A 55 8.95 -6.79 -4.73
CA PRO A 55 9.57 -8.11 -4.63
C PRO A 55 9.08 -8.93 -3.42
N PRO A 56 8.98 -10.26 -3.55
CA PRO A 56 8.74 -11.16 -2.41
C PRO A 56 9.82 -11.05 -1.33
N ARG A 57 9.42 -11.12 -0.06
CA ARG A 57 10.34 -11.29 1.09
C ARG A 57 11.36 -10.14 1.22
N SER A 58 10.94 -8.92 0.90
CA SER A 58 11.78 -7.72 0.98
C SER A 58 11.43 -6.86 2.19
N CYS A 59 11.60 -7.43 3.39
CA CYS A 59 11.47 -6.71 4.65
C CYS A 59 12.53 -5.60 4.77
N ASP A 60 13.70 -5.78 4.15
CA ASP A 60 14.76 -4.79 4.04
C ASP A 60 14.37 -3.53 3.24
N LEU A 61 13.33 -3.63 2.40
CA LEU A 61 12.82 -2.51 1.60
C LEU A 61 11.54 -1.89 2.17
N THR A 62 10.94 -2.49 3.19
CA THR A 62 9.69 -2.03 3.78
C THR A 62 10.00 -1.19 5.02
N PRO A 63 9.78 0.14 5.03
CA PRO A 63 10.17 1.01 6.14
C PRO A 63 9.61 0.60 7.51
N LEU A 64 8.43 -0.01 7.52
CA LEU A 64 7.83 -0.52 8.73
C LEU A 64 8.64 -1.71 9.31
N ASP A 65 9.09 -2.63 8.44
CA ASP A 65 9.86 -3.81 8.83
C ASP A 65 11.31 -3.47 9.23
N TYR A 66 12.04 -2.72 8.40
CA TYR A 66 13.47 -2.49 8.64
C TYR A 66 13.78 -1.39 9.65
N PHE A 67 12.82 -0.49 9.94
CA PHE A 67 13.02 0.64 10.84
C PHE A 67 11.97 0.73 11.94
N LEU A 68 10.69 0.95 11.60
CA LEU A 68 9.68 1.29 12.62
C LEU A 68 9.52 0.20 13.68
N TRP A 69 9.33 -1.06 13.26
CA TRP A 69 9.08 -2.17 14.19
C TRP A 69 10.34 -2.65 14.93
N GLY A 70 11.53 -2.23 14.50
CA GLY A 70 12.76 -2.41 15.28
C GLY A 70 12.97 -1.32 16.34
N TYR A 71 12.23 -0.20 16.23
CA TYR A 71 12.33 0.95 17.12
C TYR A 71 11.22 0.99 18.18
N VAL A 72 9.98 0.67 17.78
CA VAL A 72 8.77 0.73 18.63
C VAL A 72 8.63 -0.50 19.53
#